data_AF-A0A2G4FM37-F1
#
_entry.id   AF-A0A2G4FM37-F1
#
_cell.length_a   1.000
_cell.length_b   1.000
_cell.length_c   1.000
_cell.angle_alpha   90.00
_cell.angle_beta   90.00
_cell.angle_gamma   90.00
#
_symmetry.space_group_name_H-M   'P 1'
#
loop_
_entity.id
_entity.type
_entity.pdbx_description
1 polymer ?
#
loop_
_entity_poly.entity_id
_entity_poly.type
_entity_poly.pdbx_seq_one_letter_code
_entity_poly.pdbx_strand_id
1 'polypeptide(L)'
;MSFSLGQFVVNTARFHLKGNLAVLMGIVIATASLTGALLVGDSLRGSLADTVKNKLIWVNEAVLAQRFFNEQIVVKLGEKTAIPAIILKASIQVRDDQDCLVTQISSAQVVAVPEEFWQDEGKSAQWKNLKGAWINHQAAIGLKISEKQNVVLRIEKPSAIPRESFLGNREDVVDSITLEVEKVLDRSDKYAGFNLFPGMDAPATIFVPLKLVQEKLGVTSKINSILTSKSGLQDKFRSLLTLSDYELTFKGPEDRALDLFLKFDRDKNQVLEKREYQGKMPAKLIPLLQSQAGAIDLESVQKFFRAKRNYYSLESSQMLVSPNLAQKADDLIQEMGLQSSQIMVYLANNIQEKNNAVPYSVIAGIDATLQKKLGVNISSNEKSGEKIWLLDWNESPLKLKVGEVINLEYFLPEVVGKPIEKKDSFQFAGYIPADINLVDPEITPDFPGITDKLSLDSWNPPFPYDNKRIKPRDEKYWQDFRSVPKAFIDLDAAKNLWGSRFGKVTSIRVYPANLSFPTGFAAD
;
A
#
# COMPACT_ATOMS: atom_id res chain seq x y z
N MET A 1 65.39 53.50 -47.62
CA MET A 1 65.08 53.33 -46.18
C MET A 1 64.02 52.25 -46.05
N SER A 2 64.41 51.05 -45.66
CA SER A 2 63.47 49.95 -45.41
C SER A 2 62.84 50.15 -44.02
N PHE A 3 61.69 50.80 -43.96
CA PHE A 3 60.90 50.78 -42.73
C PHE A 3 60.40 49.35 -42.53
N SER A 4 60.80 48.71 -41.43
CA SER A 4 60.27 47.40 -41.11
C SER A 4 58.80 47.55 -40.71
N LEU A 5 57.95 46.61 -41.11
CA LEU A 5 56.52 46.61 -40.78
C LEU A 5 56.27 46.83 -39.28
N GLY A 6 57.16 46.28 -38.43
CA GLY A 6 57.10 46.45 -36.97
C GLY A 6 57.31 47.91 -36.52
N GLN A 7 58.23 48.65 -37.15
CA GLN A 7 58.41 50.07 -36.83
C GLN A 7 57.19 50.92 -37.22
N PHE A 8 56.51 50.57 -38.31
CA PHE A 8 55.29 51.26 -38.73
C PHE A 8 54.13 51.02 -37.77
N VAL A 9 53.94 49.78 -37.32
CA VAL A 9 52.90 49.41 -36.32
C VAL A 9 53.15 50.11 -34.99
N VAL A 10 54.40 50.13 -34.50
CA VAL A 10 54.74 50.79 -33.22
C VAL A 10 54.56 52.30 -33.29
N ASN A 11 54.96 52.95 -34.38
CA ASN A 11 54.77 54.39 -34.55
C ASN A 11 53.30 54.77 -34.70
N THR A 12 52.51 53.97 -35.41
CA THR A 12 51.06 54.16 -35.54
C THR A 12 50.35 53.94 -34.19
N ALA A 13 50.79 52.94 -33.43
CA ALA A 13 50.28 52.68 -32.08
C ALA A 13 50.58 53.84 -31.11
N ARG A 14 51.77 54.45 -31.21
CA ARG A 14 52.15 55.65 -30.45
C ARG A 14 51.39 56.90 -30.89
N PHE A 15 51.12 57.07 -32.18
CA PHE A 15 50.38 58.23 -32.69
C PHE A 15 48.92 58.22 -32.22
N HIS A 16 48.26 57.06 -32.21
CA HIS A 16 46.88 56.89 -31.72
C HIS A 16 46.79 56.37 -30.28
N LEU A 17 47.74 56.77 -29.41
CA LEU A 17 47.89 56.22 -28.06
C LEU A 17 46.58 56.25 -27.24
N LYS A 18 45.83 57.37 -27.28
CA LYS A 18 44.59 57.54 -26.51
C LYS A 18 43.48 56.57 -26.94
N GLY A 19 43.31 56.32 -28.24
CA GLY A 19 42.30 55.41 -28.77
C GLY A 19 42.66 53.95 -28.51
N ASN A 20 43.93 53.58 -28.75
CA ASN A 20 44.42 52.23 -28.48
C ASN A 20 44.39 51.88 -26.99
N LEU A 21 44.63 52.86 -26.11
CA LEU A 21 44.56 52.65 -24.65
C LEU A 21 43.13 52.40 -24.17
N ALA A 22 42.12 53.07 -24.75
CA ALA A 22 40.72 52.81 -24.44
C ALA A 22 40.29 51.40 -24.88
N VAL A 23 40.70 50.96 -26.08
CA VAL A 23 40.45 49.59 -26.56
C VAL A 23 41.16 48.56 -25.69
N LEU A 24 42.42 48.80 -25.32
CA LEU A 24 43.17 47.91 -24.44
C LEU A 24 42.53 47.78 -23.06
N MET A 25 42.07 48.88 -22.46
CA MET A 25 41.33 48.86 -21.20
C MET A 25 39.99 48.11 -21.33
N GLY A 26 39.27 48.31 -22.43
CA GLY A 26 38.04 47.57 -22.73
C GLY A 26 38.29 46.06 -22.84
N ILE A 27 39.36 45.65 -23.52
CA ILE A 27 39.78 44.25 -23.60
C ILE A 27 40.10 43.74 -22.20
N VAL A 28 40.95 44.43 -21.42
CA VAL A 28 41.35 44.01 -20.06
C VAL A 28 40.15 43.83 -19.14
N ILE A 29 39.19 44.75 -19.16
CA ILE A 29 37.96 44.65 -18.35
C ILE A 29 37.13 43.46 -18.81
N ALA A 30 36.95 43.26 -20.12
CA ALA A 30 36.21 42.14 -20.67
C ALA A 30 36.85 40.80 -20.30
N THR A 31 38.17 40.64 -20.48
CA THR A 31 38.87 39.41 -20.08
C THR A 31 38.80 39.19 -18.59
N ALA A 32 39.03 40.21 -17.77
CA ALA A 32 38.97 40.10 -16.31
C ALA A 32 37.56 39.71 -15.81
N SER A 33 36.51 40.26 -16.43
CA SER A 33 35.13 39.90 -16.12
C SER A 33 34.80 38.46 -16.53
N LEU A 34 35.21 38.04 -17.73
CA LEU A 34 35.04 36.66 -18.21
C LEU A 34 35.80 35.65 -17.34
N THR A 35 37.06 35.92 -16.99
CA THR A 35 37.85 35.03 -16.12
C THR A 35 37.29 35.01 -14.70
N GLY A 36 36.85 36.15 -14.17
CA GLY A 36 36.19 36.23 -12.86
C GLY A 36 34.91 35.40 -12.81
N ALA A 37 34.05 35.50 -13.83
CA ALA A 37 32.82 34.71 -13.92
C ALA A 37 33.09 33.20 -14.02
N LEU A 38 34.11 32.79 -14.79
CA LEU A 38 34.52 31.38 -14.91
C LEU A 38 35.07 30.83 -13.58
N LEU A 39 35.93 31.57 -12.89
CA LEU A 39 36.51 31.15 -11.60
C LEU A 39 35.45 31.02 -10.51
N VAL A 40 34.50 31.96 -10.44
CA VAL A 40 33.38 31.89 -9.49
C VAL A 40 32.47 30.72 -9.83
N GLY A 41 32.18 30.51 -11.12
CA GLY A 41 31.39 29.39 -11.60
C GLY A 41 31.99 28.03 -11.23
N ASP A 42 33.29 27.83 -11.48
CA ASP A 42 34.00 26.60 -11.13
C ASP A 42 34.09 26.39 -9.61
N SER A 43 34.31 27.46 -8.84
CA SER A 43 34.35 27.38 -7.36
C SER A 43 32.99 26.97 -6.78
N LEU A 44 31.91 27.57 -7.28
CA LEU A 44 30.55 27.21 -6.87
C LEU A 44 30.20 25.78 -7.29
N ARG A 45 30.57 25.38 -8.51
CA ARG A 45 30.32 24.02 -9.02
C ARG A 45 31.07 22.97 -8.21
N GLY A 46 32.34 23.22 -7.87
CA GLY A 46 33.14 22.38 -7.00
C GLY A 46 32.54 22.27 -5.60
N SER A 47 32.21 23.40 -4.98
CA SER A 47 31.59 23.42 -3.65
C SER A 47 30.26 22.69 -3.58
N LEU A 48 29.40 22.86 -4.60
CA LEU A 48 28.13 22.13 -4.69
C LEU A 48 28.36 20.63 -4.90
N ALA A 49 29.31 20.25 -5.76
CA ALA A 49 29.64 18.85 -6.00
C ALA A 49 30.17 18.16 -4.73
N ASP A 50 31.05 18.82 -3.98
CA ASP A 50 31.59 18.31 -2.72
C ASP A 50 30.49 18.22 -1.65
N THR A 51 29.60 19.20 -1.59
CA THR A 51 28.44 19.18 -0.69
C THR A 51 27.54 17.97 -0.99
N VAL A 52 27.27 17.67 -2.26
CA VAL A 52 26.47 16.51 -2.66
C VAL A 52 27.18 15.20 -2.30
N LYS A 53 28.47 15.07 -2.61
CA LYS A 53 29.25 13.86 -2.27
C LYS A 53 29.26 13.58 -0.77
N ASN A 54 29.46 14.61 0.05
CA ASN A 54 29.45 14.47 1.51
C ASN A 54 28.07 14.05 2.04
N LYS A 55 26.97 14.51 1.43
CA LYS A 55 25.60 14.12 1.81
C LYS A 55 25.23 12.68 1.43
N LEU A 56 25.83 12.17 0.36
CA LEU A 56 25.56 10.83 -0.14
C LEU A 56 26.46 9.76 0.48
N ILE A 57 27.50 10.15 1.24
CA ILE A 57 28.45 9.23 1.89
C ILE A 57 29.06 8.22 0.89
N TRP A 58 28.80 6.92 1.07
CA TRP A 58 29.19 5.85 0.15
C TRP A 58 28.08 5.49 -0.86
N VAL A 59 26.88 6.08 -0.74
CA VAL A 59 25.71 5.77 -1.57
C VAL A 59 25.85 6.48 -2.92
N ASN A 60 25.87 5.70 -4.00
CA ASN A 60 25.92 6.23 -5.37
C ASN A 60 24.55 6.15 -6.05
N GLU A 61 23.75 5.15 -5.71
CA GLU A 61 22.39 4.98 -6.20
C GLU A 61 21.48 4.56 -5.03
N ALA A 62 20.25 5.07 -5.03
CA ALA A 62 19.25 4.72 -4.04
C ALA A 62 17.88 4.54 -4.70
N VAL A 63 17.15 3.51 -4.27
CA VAL A 63 15.71 3.43 -4.49
C VAL A 63 15.04 4.06 -3.29
N LEU A 64 14.10 4.98 -3.53
CA LEU A 64 13.23 5.54 -2.51
C LEU A 64 11.79 5.46 -3.01
N ALA A 65 11.00 4.57 -2.39
CA ALA A 65 9.61 4.37 -2.72
C ALA A 65 8.69 5.01 -1.66
N GLN A 66 7.49 5.40 -2.08
CA GLN A 66 6.44 5.84 -1.16
C GLN A 66 5.78 4.66 -0.43
N ARG A 67 5.86 3.46 -1.01
CA ARG A 67 5.31 2.21 -0.47
C ARG A 67 6.41 1.31 0.07
N PHE A 68 6.03 0.40 0.96
CA PHE A 68 6.90 -0.65 1.43
C PHE A 68 6.90 -1.84 0.46
N PHE A 69 8.07 -2.36 0.14
CA PHE A 69 8.32 -3.53 -0.69
C PHE A 69 9.20 -4.54 0.07
N ASN A 70 9.24 -5.78 -0.41
CA ASN A 70 9.91 -6.89 0.27
C ASN A 70 11.43 -6.68 0.34
N GLU A 71 12.02 -6.83 1.53
CA GLU A 71 13.46 -6.69 1.74
C GLU A 71 14.29 -7.76 1.02
N GLN A 72 13.69 -8.90 0.67
CA GLN A 72 14.33 -9.98 -0.09
C GLN A 72 14.81 -9.53 -1.46
N ILE A 73 14.28 -8.45 -2.02
CA ILE A 73 14.79 -7.84 -3.26
C ILE A 73 16.28 -7.50 -3.10
N VAL A 74 16.72 -7.04 -1.92
CA VAL A 74 18.14 -6.73 -1.66
C VAL A 74 19.01 -7.98 -1.79
N VAL A 75 18.51 -9.13 -1.33
CA VAL A 75 19.20 -10.41 -1.46
C VAL A 75 19.20 -10.88 -2.92
N LYS A 76 18.04 -10.80 -3.60
CA LYS A 76 17.88 -11.20 -5.01
C LYS A 76 18.73 -10.35 -5.97
N LEU A 77 19.06 -9.09 -5.62
CA LEU A 77 20.00 -8.25 -6.38
C LEU A 77 21.42 -8.85 -6.43
N GLY A 78 21.82 -9.67 -5.45
CA GLY A 78 23.14 -10.30 -5.39
C GLY A 78 24.29 -9.30 -5.17
N GLU A 79 23.98 -8.05 -4.83
CA GLU A 79 24.96 -6.99 -4.62
C GLU A 79 25.33 -6.87 -3.14
N LYS A 80 26.55 -7.25 -2.78
CA LYS A 80 27.05 -7.17 -1.39
C LYS A 80 27.04 -5.76 -0.79
N THR A 81 26.97 -4.74 -1.63
CA THR A 81 26.97 -3.32 -1.26
C THR A 81 25.57 -2.73 -1.13
N ALA A 82 24.54 -3.46 -1.56
CA ALA A 82 23.16 -3.03 -1.42
C ALA A 82 22.67 -3.36 -0.01
N ILE A 83 22.05 -2.39 0.66
CA ILE A 83 21.47 -2.60 1.99
C ILE A 83 20.00 -2.15 2.04
N PRO A 84 19.18 -2.82 2.87
CA PRO A 84 17.81 -2.41 3.15
C PRO A 84 17.78 -1.16 4.05
N ALA A 85 16.83 -0.25 3.83
CA ALA A 85 16.60 0.89 4.71
C ALA A 85 15.13 1.32 4.74
N ILE A 86 14.72 1.97 5.83
CA ILE A 86 13.46 2.72 5.90
C ILE A 86 13.79 4.18 6.10
N ILE A 87 13.37 5.03 5.16
CA ILE A 87 13.53 6.48 5.23
C ILE A 87 12.16 7.12 5.21
N LEU A 88 11.80 7.80 6.29
CA LEU A 88 10.51 8.46 6.46
C LEU A 88 10.65 9.75 7.27
N LYS A 89 9.55 10.50 7.38
CA LYS A 89 9.46 11.67 8.27
C LYS A 89 8.63 11.33 9.49
N ALA A 90 9.07 11.79 10.66
CA ALA A 90 8.39 11.55 11.93
C ALA A 90 8.59 12.72 12.90
N SER A 91 7.85 12.72 14.01
CA SER A 91 8.09 13.67 15.10
C SER A 91 8.99 13.06 16.16
N ILE A 92 9.95 13.83 16.64
CA ILE A 92 10.80 13.50 17.78
C ILE A 92 10.42 14.42 18.93
N GLN A 93 10.15 13.85 20.10
CA GLN A 93 9.76 14.57 21.30
C GLN A 93 10.76 14.31 22.43
N VAL A 94 11.03 15.32 23.23
CA VAL A 94 11.67 15.16 24.54
C VAL A 94 10.60 15.39 25.59
N ARG A 95 10.52 14.45 26.55
CA ARG A 95 9.58 14.52 27.67
C ARG A 95 10.33 14.49 28.98
N ASP A 96 9.76 15.10 30.00
CA ASP A 96 10.30 15.05 31.37
C ASP A 96 9.82 13.79 32.12
N ASP A 97 10.25 13.64 33.37
CA ASP A 97 9.89 12.52 34.25
C ASP A 97 8.39 12.46 34.59
N GLN A 98 7.64 13.54 34.34
CA GLN A 98 6.18 13.62 34.52
C GLN A 98 5.44 13.40 33.18
N ASP A 99 6.14 12.95 32.13
CA ASP A 99 5.64 12.74 30.76
C ASP A 99 5.14 14.02 30.06
N CYS A 100 5.51 15.21 30.57
CA CYS A 100 5.19 16.48 29.94
C CYS A 100 6.13 16.76 28.77
N LEU A 101 5.58 17.32 27.69
CA LEU A 101 6.34 17.69 26.50
C LEU A 101 7.27 18.88 26.79
N VAL A 102 8.57 18.67 26.70
CA VAL A 102 9.60 19.72 26.90
C VAL A 102 9.92 20.42 25.58
N THR A 103 10.20 19.64 24.53
CA THR A 103 10.46 20.15 23.19
C THR A 103 10.16 19.09 22.14
N GLN A 104 10.00 19.52 20.89
CA GLN A 104 9.73 18.63 19.77
C GLN A 104 10.26 19.17 18.45
N ILE A 105 10.59 18.23 17.56
CA ILE A 105 10.72 18.46 16.14
C ILE A 105 9.56 17.72 15.47
N SER A 106 8.70 18.42 14.73
CA SER A 106 7.49 17.84 14.13
C SER A 106 7.78 17.01 12.87
N SER A 107 8.86 17.33 12.15
CA SER A 107 9.23 16.70 10.88
C SER A 107 10.74 16.47 10.82
N ALA A 108 11.22 15.50 11.58
CA ALA A 108 12.59 14.99 11.48
C ALA A 108 12.67 13.86 10.44
N GLN A 109 13.84 13.71 9.81
CA GLN A 109 14.14 12.55 8.99
C GLN A 109 14.48 11.37 9.89
N VAL A 110 13.81 10.24 9.69
CA VAL A 110 14.15 8.97 10.31
C VAL A 110 14.87 8.13 9.28
N VAL A 111 16.04 7.63 9.63
CA VAL A 111 16.85 6.73 8.80
C VAL A 111 17.03 5.43 9.56
N ALA A 112 16.14 4.47 9.31
CA ALA A 112 16.24 3.14 9.89
C ALA A 112 17.12 2.26 9.01
N VAL A 113 18.26 1.84 9.56
CA VAL A 113 19.32 1.16 8.80
C VAL A 113 19.90 -0.01 9.60
N PRO A 114 20.44 -1.03 8.92
CA PRO A 114 21.17 -2.09 9.57
C PRO A 114 22.61 -1.66 9.88
N GLU A 115 23.39 -2.49 10.58
CA GLU A 115 24.76 -2.14 11.01
C GLU A 115 25.70 -1.92 9.83
N GLU A 116 25.46 -2.58 8.69
CA GLU A 116 26.26 -2.50 7.46
C GLU A 116 26.23 -1.11 6.81
N PHE A 117 25.31 -0.24 7.19
CA PHE A 117 25.29 1.17 6.75
C PHE A 117 26.56 1.91 7.19
N TRP A 118 27.13 1.55 8.34
CA TRP A 118 28.26 2.23 8.98
C TRP A 118 29.61 1.63 8.53
N GLN A 119 29.92 1.69 7.24
CA GLN A 119 31.07 1.01 6.62
C GLN A 119 32.44 1.34 7.25
N ASP A 120 32.63 2.56 7.75
CA ASP A 120 33.92 3.03 8.29
C ASP A 120 34.00 3.03 9.82
N GLU A 121 32.86 2.97 10.52
CA GLU A 121 32.87 2.98 11.99
C GLU A 121 33.14 1.58 12.56
N GLY A 122 33.35 0.57 11.70
CA GLY A 122 33.51 -0.82 12.13
C GLY A 122 32.27 -1.30 12.89
N LYS A 123 32.36 -2.46 13.54
CA LYS A 123 31.29 -3.08 14.33
C LYS A 123 30.88 -2.27 15.59
N SER A 124 30.89 -0.94 15.56
CA SER A 124 30.68 -0.05 16.71
C SER A 124 29.28 0.56 16.80
N ALA A 125 28.50 0.55 15.71
CA ALA A 125 27.05 0.79 15.79
C ALA A 125 26.31 -0.48 16.26
N GLN A 126 26.82 -1.12 17.33
CA GLN A 126 26.06 -2.13 18.06
C GLN A 126 24.99 -1.40 18.84
N TRP A 127 23.82 -1.24 18.22
CA TRP A 127 22.66 -0.63 18.85
C TRP A 127 22.41 -1.31 20.21
N LYS A 128 22.53 -0.59 21.33
CA LYS A 128 22.29 -1.20 22.63
C LYS A 128 20.82 -1.62 22.70
N ASN A 129 20.59 -2.92 22.85
CA ASN A 129 19.28 -3.52 23.01
C ASN A 129 18.25 -3.14 21.93
N LEU A 130 18.69 -2.81 20.71
CA LEU A 130 17.82 -2.33 19.61
C LEU A 130 16.94 -1.11 20.00
N LYS A 131 17.34 -0.33 21.01
CA LYS A 131 16.64 0.89 21.46
C LYS A 131 17.55 2.13 21.47
N GLY A 132 18.76 1.99 20.96
CA GLY A 132 19.67 3.10 20.72
C GLY A 132 19.26 3.94 19.51
N ALA A 133 19.58 5.22 19.56
CA ALA A 133 19.45 6.14 18.44
C ALA A 133 20.65 7.06 18.35
N TRP A 134 21.06 7.38 17.12
CA TRP A 134 22.06 8.41 16.86
C TRP A 134 21.36 9.60 16.23
N ILE A 135 21.68 10.82 16.66
CA ILE A 135 21.07 12.03 16.10
C ILE A 135 22.15 12.92 15.52
N ASN A 136 21.83 13.66 14.47
CA ASN A 136 22.76 14.67 13.98
C ASN A 136 22.68 15.96 14.82
N HIS A 137 23.71 16.79 14.69
CA HIS A 137 23.80 18.08 15.37
C HIS A 137 22.55 18.97 15.23
N GLN A 138 21.88 18.94 14.07
CA GLN A 138 20.65 19.72 13.84
C GLN A 138 19.48 19.22 14.70
N ALA A 139 19.32 17.90 14.83
CA ALA A 139 18.34 17.31 15.73
C ALA A 139 18.68 17.60 17.21
N ALA A 140 19.97 17.51 17.60
CA ALA A 140 20.40 17.77 18.97
C ALA A 140 20.13 19.22 19.41
N ILE A 141 20.44 20.21 18.55
CA ILE A 141 20.13 21.62 18.82
C ILE A 141 18.62 21.85 18.92
N GLY A 142 17.85 21.33 17.96
CA GLY A 142 16.39 21.52 17.93
C GLY A 142 15.69 20.90 19.15
N LEU A 143 16.22 19.77 19.64
CA LEU A 143 15.71 19.06 20.82
C LEU A 143 16.38 19.47 22.13
N LYS A 144 17.40 20.35 22.09
CA LYS A 144 18.18 20.78 23.26
C LYS A 144 18.63 19.59 24.12
N ILE A 145 19.10 18.53 23.47
CA ILE A 145 19.41 17.24 24.09
C ILE A 145 20.88 16.86 23.88
N SER A 146 21.41 16.06 24.81
CA SER A 146 22.76 15.49 24.78
C SER A 146 22.70 13.95 24.77
N GLU A 147 23.87 13.32 24.64
CA GLU A 147 23.99 11.86 24.76
C GLU A 147 23.47 11.33 26.11
N LYS A 148 23.03 10.07 26.11
CA LYS A 148 22.44 9.30 27.24
C LYS A 148 21.10 9.84 27.74
N GLN A 149 20.43 10.67 26.97
CA GLN A 149 19.07 11.15 27.26
C GLN A 149 18.06 10.43 26.36
N ASN A 150 16.80 10.38 26.79
CA ASN A 150 15.75 9.69 26.06
C ASN A 150 14.99 10.64 25.15
N VAL A 151 14.62 10.13 23.97
CA VAL A 151 13.66 10.78 23.05
C VAL A 151 12.52 9.84 22.75
N VAL A 152 11.34 10.40 22.50
CA VAL A 152 10.16 9.68 22.03
C VAL A 152 10.00 9.94 20.55
N LEU A 153 10.23 8.92 19.74
CA LEU A 153 10.00 8.93 18.31
C LEU A 153 8.55 8.53 18.03
N ARG A 154 7.77 9.45 17.46
CA ARG A 154 6.37 9.24 17.08
C ARG A 154 6.29 9.00 15.58
N ILE A 155 6.03 7.75 15.20
CA ILE A 155 5.95 7.33 13.80
C ILE A 155 4.51 6.95 13.46
N GLU A 156 4.06 7.42 12.31
CA GLU A 156 2.77 7.03 11.75
C GLU A 156 2.83 5.61 11.18
N LYS A 157 1.92 4.73 11.62
CA LYS A 157 1.81 3.37 11.08
C LYS A 157 1.32 3.40 9.63
N PRO A 158 1.98 2.70 8.69
CA PRO A 158 1.42 2.53 7.36
C PRO A 158 0.07 1.83 7.49
N SER A 159 -0.89 2.25 6.67
CA SER A 159 -2.19 1.60 6.58
C SER A 159 -2.37 1.09 5.16
N ALA A 160 -2.67 -0.20 5.00
CA ALA A 160 -2.98 -0.77 3.70
C ALA A 160 -4.23 -0.09 3.12
N ILE A 161 -5.27 0.11 3.93
CA ILE A 161 -6.45 0.87 3.53
C ILE A 161 -6.19 2.35 3.78
N PRO A 162 -6.28 3.23 2.77
CA PRO A 162 -6.08 4.66 2.96
C PRO A 162 -6.95 5.21 4.10
N ARG A 163 -6.38 6.01 5.01
CA ARG A 163 -7.12 6.52 6.19
C ARG A 163 -8.29 7.44 5.85
N GLU A 164 -8.22 8.07 4.67
CA GLU A 164 -9.29 8.89 4.14
C GLU A 164 -10.43 8.05 3.54
N SER A 165 -10.17 6.78 3.22
CA SER A 165 -11.22 5.82 2.88
C SER A 165 -12.09 5.57 4.11
N PHE A 166 -13.39 5.39 3.90
CA PHE A 166 -14.35 5.07 4.94
C PHE A 166 -13.92 3.85 5.77
N LEU A 167 -13.35 2.86 5.08
CA LEU A 167 -12.86 1.62 5.63
C LEU A 167 -11.48 1.69 6.31
N GLY A 168 -10.81 2.85 6.28
CA GLY A 168 -9.50 3.05 6.89
C GLY A 168 -9.58 3.21 8.40
N ASN A 169 -8.63 2.60 9.13
CA ASN A 169 -8.52 2.78 10.58
C ASN A 169 -7.95 4.17 10.91
N ARG A 170 -8.61 4.87 11.83
CA ARG A 170 -8.28 6.23 12.30
C ARG A 170 -7.89 6.29 13.77
N GLU A 171 -7.94 5.16 14.47
CA GLU A 171 -7.52 5.01 15.87
C GLU A 171 -6.14 4.35 15.92
N ASP A 172 -5.35 4.63 16.97
CA ASP A 172 -3.99 4.07 17.20
C ASP A 172 -3.01 4.25 16.02
N VAL A 173 -3.12 5.41 15.36
CA VAL A 173 -2.44 5.74 14.11
C VAL A 173 -0.93 5.97 14.27
N VAL A 174 -0.52 6.36 15.48
CA VAL A 174 0.85 6.75 15.80
C VAL A 174 1.40 5.80 16.84
N ASP A 175 2.50 5.12 16.52
CA ASP A 175 3.28 4.39 17.53
C ASP A 175 4.30 5.35 18.16
N SER A 176 4.62 5.11 19.43
CA SER A 176 5.61 5.88 20.18
C SER A 176 6.73 4.97 20.63
N ILE A 177 7.96 5.31 20.26
CA ILE A 177 9.16 4.54 20.53
C ILE A 177 10.08 5.40 21.40
N THR A 178 10.29 4.99 22.65
CA THR A 178 11.30 5.61 23.51
C THR A 178 12.67 5.04 23.14
N LEU A 179 13.58 5.93 22.80
CA LEU A 179 14.95 5.65 22.36
C LEU A 179 15.95 6.38 23.24
N GLU A 180 17.07 5.74 23.54
CA GLU A 180 18.21 6.39 24.19
C GLU A 180 19.12 6.99 23.11
N VAL A 181 19.45 8.28 23.24
CA VAL A 181 20.41 8.95 22.35
C VAL A 181 21.82 8.48 22.73
N GLU A 182 22.35 7.52 21.98
CA GLU A 182 23.67 6.93 22.28
C GLU A 182 24.82 7.82 21.82
N LYS A 183 24.62 8.53 20.70
CA LYS A 183 25.63 9.35 20.06
C LYS A 183 25.00 10.57 19.39
N VAL A 184 25.63 11.73 19.54
CA VAL A 184 25.31 12.94 18.77
C VAL A 184 26.39 13.14 17.72
N LEU A 185 26.02 13.08 16.44
CA LEU A 185 26.95 13.26 15.32
C LEU A 185 27.23 14.74 15.09
N ASP A 186 28.51 15.11 15.13
CA ASP A 186 29.00 16.44 14.85
C ASP A 186 28.97 16.74 13.35
N ARG A 187 29.02 18.03 12.97
CA ARG A 187 28.98 18.44 11.55
C ARG A 187 30.14 17.89 10.72
N SER A 188 31.26 17.57 11.35
CA SER A 188 32.43 16.96 10.72
C SER A 188 32.30 15.45 10.52
N ASP A 189 31.34 14.80 11.19
CA ASP A 189 31.15 13.37 11.06
C ASP A 189 30.58 13.04 9.68
N LYS A 190 31.16 11.99 9.06
CA LYS A 190 30.83 11.57 7.69
C LYS A 190 29.33 11.39 7.45
N TYR A 191 28.62 10.85 8.44
CA TYR A 191 27.20 10.49 8.32
C TYR A 191 26.23 11.59 8.78
N ALA A 192 26.70 12.65 9.45
CA ALA A 192 25.84 13.68 10.04
C ALA A 192 25.01 14.45 8.98
N GLY A 193 25.56 14.57 7.78
CA GLY A 193 24.95 15.25 6.64
C GLY A 193 24.12 14.34 5.73
N PHE A 194 23.93 13.06 6.06
CA PHE A 194 23.25 12.12 5.17
C PHE A 194 21.87 12.62 4.75
N ASN A 195 21.65 12.80 3.44
CA ASN A 195 20.36 13.23 2.92
C ASN A 195 20.21 12.81 1.45
N LEU A 196 19.11 12.13 1.14
CA LEU A 196 18.75 11.74 -0.23
C LEU A 196 17.88 12.79 -0.94
N PHE A 197 17.35 13.77 -0.20
CA PHE A 197 16.51 14.81 -0.76
C PHE A 197 17.36 16.03 -1.17
N PRO A 198 16.99 16.70 -2.27
CA PRO A 198 17.66 17.93 -2.67
C PRO A 198 17.42 19.01 -1.61
N GLY A 199 18.48 19.58 -1.08
CA GLY A 199 18.43 20.66 -0.07
C GLY A 199 19.83 21.16 0.28
N MET A 200 19.94 22.43 0.64
CA MET A 200 21.24 23.03 1.04
C MET A 200 21.66 22.59 2.45
N ASP A 201 20.70 22.49 3.38
CA ASP A 201 20.96 22.07 4.76
C ASP A 201 20.65 20.59 5.00
N ALA A 202 21.36 19.99 5.97
CA ALA A 202 21.03 18.66 6.46
C ALA A 202 19.77 18.75 7.35
N PRO A 203 18.73 17.93 7.10
CA PRO A 203 17.56 17.92 7.96
C PRO A 203 17.93 17.41 9.36
N ALA A 204 17.12 17.77 10.36
CA ALA A 204 17.20 17.11 11.66
C ALA A 204 16.96 15.61 11.47
N THR A 205 17.97 14.79 11.76
CA THR A 205 18.00 13.36 11.42
C THR A 205 18.22 12.52 12.65
N ILE A 206 17.44 11.43 12.76
CA ILE A 206 17.62 10.36 13.74
C ILE A 206 17.85 9.04 13.02
N PHE A 207 18.95 8.38 13.35
CA PHE A 207 19.30 7.04 12.88
C PHE A 207 18.89 6.03 13.94
N VAL A 208 18.24 4.96 13.51
CA VAL A 208 17.67 3.92 14.39
C VAL A 208 17.85 2.53 13.78
N PRO A 209 17.74 1.45 14.57
CA PRO A 209 17.81 0.09 14.06
C PRO A 209 16.64 -0.21 13.11
N LEU A 210 16.95 -0.75 11.92
CA LEU A 210 15.93 -1.15 10.93
C LEU A 210 14.86 -2.07 11.53
N LYS A 211 15.28 -3.13 12.24
CA LYS A 211 14.38 -4.13 12.84
C LYS A 211 13.37 -3.51 13.81
N LEU A 212 13.81 -2.57 14.64
CA LEU A 212 12.93 -1.87 15.58
C LEU A 212 11.81 -1.14 14.86
N VAL A 213 12.13 -0.41 13.79
CA VAL A 213 11.15 0.35 13.01
C VAL A 213 10.22 -0.59 12.24
N GLN A 214 10.73 -1.68 11.66
CA GLN A 214 9.90 -2.70 11.00
C GLN A 214 8.86 -3.31 11.96
N GLU A 215 9.29 -3.71 13.17
CA GLU A 215 8.40 -4.26 14.19
C GLU A 215 7.35 -3.25 14.65
N LYS A 216 7.77 -2.00 14.90
CA LYS A 216 6.88 -0.93 15.38
C LYS A 216 5.86 -0.45 14.35
N LEU A 217 6.22 -0.52 13.07
CA LEU A 217 5.30 -0.22 11.98
C LEU A 217 4.45 -1.42 11.54
N GLY A 218 4.71 -2.63 12.06
CA GLY A 218 4.02 -3.85 11.63
C GLY A 218 4.35 -4.26 10.19
N VAL A 219 5.53 -3.87 9.68
CA VAL A 219 5.99 -4.12 8.31
C VAL A 219 7.22 -5.03 8.30
N THR A 220 7.16 -6.13 9.03
CA THR A 220 8.23 -7.14 9.11
C THR A 220 8.69 -7.55 7.71
N SER A 221 10.01 -7.53 7.50
CA SER A 221 10.65 -7.83 6.22
C SER A 221 10.24 -6.97 5.03
N LYS A 222 9.71 -5.76 5.29
CA LYS A 222 9.49 -4.75 4.26
C LYS A 222 10.31 -3.50 4.52
N ILE A 223 10.65 -2.81 3.43
CA ILE A 223 11.45 -1.59 3.38
C ILE A 223 10.88 -0.64 2.34
N ASN A 224 11.25 0.63 2.39
CA ASN A 224 10.89 1.58 1.33
C ASN A 224 12.12 2.14 0.60
N SER A 225 13.33 1.74 1.04
CA SER A 225 14.57 2.27 0.49
C SER A 225 15.63 1.17 0.32
N ILE A 226 16.38 1.22 -0.77
CA ILE A 226 17.61 0.44 -0.98
C ILE A 226 18.74 1.43 -1.22
N LEU A 227 19.86 1.26 -0.52
CA LEU A 227 21.05 2.10 -0.68
C LEU A 227 22.19 1.23 -1.24
N THR A 228 22.89 1.69 -2.28
CA THR A 228 24.02 0.95 -2.88
C THR A 228 25.13 1.90 -3.35
N SER A 229 26.37 1.41 -3.33
CA SER A 229 27.52 2.11 -3.93
C SER A 229 27.70 1.81 -5.42
N LYS A 230 26.89 0.93 -6.01
CA LYS A 230 26.94 0.60 -7.45
C LYS A 230 25.84 1.32 -8.23
N SER A 231 26.09 1.52 -9.51
CA SER A 231 25.13 2.02 -10.47
C SER A 231 24.45 0.88 -11.25
N GLY A 232 23.27 1.14 -11.80
CA GLY A 232 22.49 0.19 -12.59
C GLY A 232 21.45 -0.59 -11.77
N LEU A 233 21.00 -0.04 -10.66
CA LEU A 233 19.99 -0.66 -9.78
C LEU A 233 18.60 -0.67 -10.43
N GLN A 234 18.25 0.37 -11.19
CA GLN A 234 16.88 0.60 -11.68
C GLN A 234 16.25 -0.58 -12.44
N ASP A 235 16.92 -1.11 -13.48
CA ASP A 235 16.34 -2.17 -14.31
C ASP A 235 16.25 -3.50 -13.56
N LYS A 236 17.29 -3.83 -12.78
CA LYS A 236 17.29 -5.03 -11.91
C LYS A 236 16.18 -4.95 -10.88
N PHE A 237 16.05 -3.82 -10.20
CA PHE A 237 14.99 -3.59 -9.22
C PHE A 237 13.61 -3.80 -9.85
N ARG A 238 13.36 -3.22 -11.02
CA ARG A 238 12.08 -3.40 -11.74
C ARG A 238 11.80 -4.86 -12.10
N SER A 239 12.81 -5.63 -12.49
CA SER A 239 12.65 -7.04 -12.84
C SER A 239 12.39 -7.96 -11.63
N LEU A 240 12.69 -7.49 -10.42
CA LEU A 240 12.51 -8.24 -9.16
C LEU A 240 11.22 -7.90 -8.42
N LEU A 241 10.45 -6.92 -8.91
CA LEU A 241 9.19 -6.54 -8.28
C LEU A 241 8.12 -7.61 -8.52
N THR A 242 7.40 -7.93 -7.46
CA THR A 242 6.30 -8.90 -7.42
C THR A 242 4.98 -8.18 -7.28
N LEU A 243 3.86 -8.88 -7.50
CA LEU A 243 2.53 -8.34 -7.21
C LEU A 243 2.37 -7.93 -5.74
N SER A 244 3.02 -8.65 -4.82
CA SER A 244 2.95 -8.36 -3.39
C SER A 244 3.58 -7.01 -3.01
N ASP A 245 4.57 -6.54 -3.78
CA ASP A 245 5.18 -5.20 -3.64
C ASP A 245 4.24 -4.08 -4.10
N TYR A 246 3.23 -4.44 -4.91
CA TYR A 246 2.12 -3.57 -5.29
C TYR A 246 0.88 -3.75 -4.42
N GLU A 247 1.00 -4.52 -3.33
CA GLU A 247 -0.12 -4.88 -2.44
C GLU A 247 -1.24 -5.64 -3.16
N LEU A 248 -0.89 -6.29 -4.28
CA LEU A 248 -1.77 -7.13 -5.07
C LEU A 248 -1.53 -8.60 -4.75
N THR A 249 -2.60 -9.38 -4.79
CA THR A 249 -2.55 -10.84 -4.74
C THR A 249 -3.26 -11.40 -5.96
N PHE A 250 -2.69 -12.44 -6.57
CA PHE A 250 -3.30 -13.13 -7.70
C PHE A 250 -3.36 -14.62 -7.38
N LYS A 251 -4.56 -15.13 -7.08
CA LYS A 251 -4.75 -16.46 -6.51
C LYS A 251 -5.63 -17.33 -7.40
N GLY A 252 -5.11 -18.48 -7.82
CA GLY A 252 -5.84 -19.48 -8.57
C GLY A 252 -6.68 -20.41 -7.69
N PRO A 253 -7.37 -21.39 -8.30
CA PRO A 253 -8.15 -22.38 -7.56
C PRO A 253 -7.35 -23.15 -6.50
N GLU A 254 -6.10 -23.51 -6.82
CA GLU A 254 -5.21 -24.24 -5.90
C GLU A 254 -4.75 -23.38 -4.73
N ASP A 255 -4.34 -22.14 -5.01
CA ASP A 255 -3.85 -21.20 -3.99
C ASP A 255 -4.98 -20.88 -3.01
N ARG A 256 -6.21 -20.68 -3.52
CA ARG A 256 -7.39 -20.42 -2.68
C ARG A 256 -7.83 -21.65 -1.89
N ALA A 257 -7.71 -22.86 -2.45
CA ALA A 257 -7.92 -24.09 -1.71
C ALA A 257 -6.90 -24.26 -0.57
N LEU A 258 -5.63 -23.95 -0.83
CA LEU A 258 -4.56 -23.98 0.17
C LEU A 258 -4.77 -22.92 1.25
N ASP A 259 -5.14 -21.69 0.90
CA ASP A 259 -5.44 -20.63 1.86
C ASP A 259 -6.60 -21.00 2.78
N LEU A 260 -7.66 -21.61 2.23
CA LEU A 260 -8.76 -22.15 3.02
C LEU A 260 -8.23 -23.20 4.00
N PHE A 261 -7.32 -24.06 3.56
CA PHE A 261 -6.70 -25.08 4.41
C PHE A 261 -5.87 -24.45 5.54
N LEU A 262 -4.94 -23.56 5.21
CA LEU A 262 -4.06 -22.86 6.17
C LEU A 262 -4.85 -22.06 7.22
N LYS A 263 -6.07 -21.63 6.89
CA LYS A 263 -6.97 -20.94 7.82
C LYS A 263 -7.55 -21.86 8.90
N PHE A 264 -7.70 -23.16 8.63
CA PHE A 264 -8.38 -24.10 9.53
C PHE A 264 -7.49 -25.22 10.07
N ASP A 265 -6.54 -25.72 9.28
CA ASP A 265 -5.62 -26.81 9.61
C ASP A 265 -4.56 -26.34 10.61
N ARG A 266 -4.75 -26.68 11.88
CA ARG A 266 -3.87 -26.22 12.95
C ARG A 266 -2.64 -27.10 13.11
N ASP A 267 -2.76 -28.39 12.81
CA ASP A 267 -1.70 -29.37 12.99
C ASP A 267 -0.90 -29.65 11.71
N LYS A 268 -1.32 -29.03 10.58
CA LYS A 268 -0.67 -29.08 9.27
C LYS A 268 -0.64 -30.49 8.67
N ASN A 269 -1.63 -31.32 9.01
CA ASN A 269 -1.72 -32.71 8.56
C ASN A 269 -2.40 -32.86 7.18
N GLN A 270 -2.85 -31.76 6.55
CA GLN A 270 -3.56 -31.75 5.27
C GLN A 270 -4.94 -32.42 5.28
N VAL A 271 -5.53 -32.64 6.45
CA VAL A 271 -6.88 -33.17 6.67
C VAL A 271 -7.61 -32.38 7.77
N LEU A 272 -8.73 -31.73 7.45
CA LEU A 272 -9.48 -30.95 8.44
C LEU A 272 -10.37 -31.85 9.30
N GLU A 273 -10.13 -31.82 10.61
CA GLU A 273 -11.00 -32.46 11.58
C GLU A 273 -12.23 -31.60 11.89
N LYS A 274 -13.32 -32.24 12.35
CA LYS A 274 -14.59 -31.54 12.65
C LYS A 274 -14.42 -30.35 13.60
N ARG A 275 -13.57 -30.46 14.62
CA ARG A 275 -13.28 -29.37 15.58
C ARG A 275 -12.59 -28.16 14.95
N GLU A 276 -11.95 -28.33 13.80
CA GLU A 276 -11.19 -27.28 13.13
C GLU A 276 -12.10 -26.38 12.29
N TYR A 277 -13.05 -26.96 11.56
CA TYR A 277 -13.95 -26.22 10.68
C TYR A 277 -15.35 -25.93 11.27
N GLN A 278 -15.85 -26.73 12.21
CA GLN A 278 -17.23 -26.57 12.71
C GLN A 278 -17.43 -25.20 13.37
N GLY A 279 -18.44 -24.46 12.91
CA GLY A 279 -18.74 -23.10 13.38
C GLY A 279 -17.76 -22.03 12.88
N LYS A 280 -16.71 -22.42 12.13
CA LYS A 280 -15.73 -21.49 11.53
C LYS A 280 -15.86 -21.39 10.02
N MET A 281 -16.12 -22.50 9.34
CA MET A 281 -16.41 -22.57 7.91
C MET A 281 -17.93 -22.41 7.66
N PRO A 282 -18.35 -21.82 6.51
CA PRO A 282 -19.77 -21.77 6.16
C PRO A 282 -20.39 -23.16 6.17
N ALA A 283 -21.48 -23.35 6.90
CA ALA A 283 -22.10 -24.67 7.08
C ALA A 283 -22.57 -25.30 5.76
N LYS A 284 -22.98 -24.46 4.79
CA LYS A 284 -23.39 -24.91 3.46
C LYS A 284 -22.22 -25.34 2.57
N LEU A 285 -21.00 -24.91 2.87
CA LEU A 285 -19.80 -25.25 2.11
C LEU A 285 -19.26 -26.64 2.50
N ILE A 286 -19.37 -27.01 3.77
CA ILE A 286 -18.80 -28.24 4.33
C ILE A 286 -19.13 -29.50 3.50
N PRO A 287 -20.39 -29.79 3.13
CA PRO A 287 -20.72 -31.01 2.38
C PRO A 287 -20.13 -31.05 0.97
N LEU A 288 -19.80 -29.89 0.41
CA LEU A 288 -19.26 -29.77 -0.95
C LEU A 288 -17.75 -30.02 -1.00
N LEU A 289 -17.08 -29.90 0.14
CA LEU A 289 -15.65 -30.12 0.29
C LEU A 289 -15.30 -31.54 0.74
N GLN A 290 -16.28 -32.33 1.14
CA GLN A 290 -16.03 -33.70 1.61
C GLN A 290 -15.64 -34.63 0.46
N SER A 291 -14.63 -35.45 0.70
CA SER A 291 -14.28 -36.59 -0.14
C SER A 291 -15.35 -37.68 -0.06
N GLN A 292 -15.22 -38.72 -0.89
CA GLN A 292 -16.14 -39.87 -0.85
C GLN A 292 -16.13 -40.60 0.50
N ALA A 293 -15.03 -40.50 1.25
CA ALA A 293 -14.90 -41.06 2.60
C ALA A 293 -15.45 -40.13 3.69
N GLY A 294 -15.94 -38.93 3.34
CA GLY A 294 -16.51 -37.95 4.28
C GLY A 294 -15.48 -37.05 4.98
N ALA A 295 -14.19 -37.22 4.70
CA ALA A 295 -13.12 -36.36 5.19
C ALA A 295 -13.00 -35.08 4.32
N ILE A 296 -12.44 -34.01 4.88
CA ILE A 296 -12.09 -32.79 4.12
C ILE A 296 -10.57 -32.74 4.03
N ASP A 297 -10.02 -33.38 3.00
CA ASP A 297 -8.58 -33.39 2.70
C ASP A 297 -8.25 -32.35 1.61
N LEU A 298 -6.98 -31.93 1.54
CA LEU A 298 -6.55 -30.90 0.59
C LEU A 298 -6.92 -31.24 -0.87
N GLU A 299 -6.80 -32.50 -1.26
CA GLU A 299 -7.11 -32.96 -2.63
C GLU A 299 -8.59 -32.77 -2.97
N SER A 300 -9.49 -33.15 -2.06
CA SER A 300 -10.94 -32.97 -2.23
C SER A 300 -11.35 -31.50 -2.34
N VAL A 301 -10.72 -30.62 -1.56
CA VAL A 301 -10.92 -29.17 -1.64
C VAL A 301 -10.40 -28.63 -2.97
N GLN A 302 -9.18 -28.96 -3.37
CA GLN A 302 -8.61 -28.56 -4.67
C GLN A 302 -9.50 -29.02 -5.83
N LYS A 303 -9.98 -30.27 -5.80
CA LYS A 303 -10.91 -30.81 -6.79
C LYS A 303 -12.21 -30.00 -6.87
N PHE A 304 -12.78 -29.63 -5.73
CA PHE A 304 -13.96 -28.76 -5.69
C PHE A 304 -13.66 -27.39 -6.32
N PHE A 305 -12.54 -26.76 -5.95
CA PHE A 305 -12.16 -25.44 -6.49
C PHE A 305 -11.94 -25.49 -8.01
N ARG A 306 -11.23 -26.51 -8.53
CA ARG A 306 -11.07 -26.72 -9.98
C ARG A 306 -12.39 -26.92 -10.71
N ALA A 307 -13.33 -27.65 -10.11
CA ALA A 307 -14.58 -28.01 -10.79
C ALA A 307 -15.67 -26.93 -10.68
N LYS A 308 -15.75 -26.23 -9.55
CA LYS A 308 -16.87 -25.34 -9.21
C LYS A 308 -16.45 -23.88 -9.05
N ARG A 309 -15.18 -23.60 -8.76
CA ARG A 309 -14.63 -22.24 -8.55
C ARG A 309 -13.42 -21.98 -9.42
N ASN A 310 -13.49 -22.36 -10.70
CA ASN A 310 -12.38 -22.22 -11.63
C ASN A 310 -12.20 -20.77 -12.11
N TYR A 311 -11.59 -19.95 -11.27
CA TYR A 311 -11.20 -18.58 -11.58
C TYR A 311 -9.96 -18.18 -10.78
N TYR A 312 -9.25 -17.20 -11.30
CA TYR A 312 -8.17 -16.50 -10.62
C TYR A 312 -8.71 -15.19 -10.06
N SER A 313 -8.38 -14.85 -8.82
CA SER A 313 -8.79 -13.60 -8.19
C SER A 313 -7.59 -12.66 -8.09
N LEU A 314 -7.68 -11.49 -8.72
CA LEU A 314 -6.78 -10.37 -8.49
C LEU A 314 -7.42 -9.44 -7.46
N GLU A 315 -6.78 -9.31 -6.31
CA GLU A 315 -7.27 -8.52 -5.16
C GLU A 315 -6.18 -7.61 -4.62
N SER A 316 -6.60 -6.52 -3.97
CA SER A 316 -5.70 -5.56 -3.31
C SER A 316 -5.89 -5.64 -1.80
N SER A 317 -4.79 -5.65 -1.03
CA SER A 317 -4.87 -5.53 0.43
C SER A 317 -5.35 -4.15 0.89
N GLN A 318 -5.43 -3.18 -0.03
CA GLN A 318 -6.01 -1.85 0.19
C GLN A 318 -7.55 -1.82 0.07
N MET A 319 -8.20 -2.98 -0.08
CA MET A 319 -9.62 -3.20 -0.45
C MET A 319 -9.99 -2.80 -1.87
N LEU A 320 -9.36 -1.76 -2.42
CA LEU A 320 -9.61 -1.29 -3.78
C LEU A 320 -8.38 -1.51 -4.66
N VAL A 321 -8.62 -1.96 -5.88
CA VAL A 321 -7.59 -2.02 -6.91
C VAL A 321 -7.42 -0.63 -7.51
N SER A 322 -6.19 -0.11 -7.47
CA SER A 322 -5.91 1.23 -7.99
C SER A 322 -6.30 1.34 -9.48
N PRO A 323 -6.81 2.50 -9.95
CA PRO A 323 -7.30 2.63 -11.33
C PRO A 323 -6.29 2.22 -12.40
N ASN A 324 -5.01 2.58 -12.21
CA ASN A 324 -3.95 2.25 -13.16
C ASN A 324 -3.67 0.74 -13.21
N LEU A 325 -3.70 0.06 -12.07
CA LEU A 325 -3.48 -1.39 -12.00
C LEU A 325 -4.70 -2.16 -12.54
N ALA A 326 -5.92 -1.70 -12.24
CA ALA A 326 -7.14 -2.28 -12.79
C ALA A 326 -7.18 -2.18 -14.32
N GLN A 327 -6.90 -0.99 -14.88
CA GLN A 327 -6.83 -0.80 -16.32
C GLN A 327 -5.75 -1.68 -16.95
N LYS A 328 -4.55 -1.73 -16.35
CA LYS A 328 -3.47 -2.55 -16.89
C LYS A 328 -3.79 -4.05 -16.84
N ALA A 329 -4.47 -4.51 -15.80
CA ALA A 329 -4.94 -5.88 -15.70
C ALA A 329 -5.99 -6.17 -16.79
N ASP A 330 -6.96 -5.29 -16.99
CA ASP A 330 -7.96 -5.43 -18.06
C ASP A 330 -7.32 -5.51 -19.44
N ASP A 331 -6.37 -4.62 -19.75
CA ASP A 331 -5.66 -4.60 -21.03
C ASP A 331 -4.95 -5.95 -21.28
N LEU A 332 -4.23 -6.47 -20.28
CA LEU A 332 -3.54 -7.76 -20.37
C LEU A 332 -4.50 -8.94 -20.53
N ILE A 333 -5.61 -8.94 -19.79
CA ILE A 333 -6.64 -9.98 -19.91
C ILE A 333 -7.24 -9.98 -21.32
N GLN A 334 -7.51 -8.80 -21.88
CA GLN A 334 -8.02 -8.66 -23.25
C GLN A 334 -6.99 -9.09 -24.29
N GLU A 335 -5.72 -8.70 -24.14
CA GLU A 335 -4.61 -9.15 -25.00
C GLU A 335 -4.46 -10.68 -25.00
N MET A 336 -4.70 -11.33 -23.86
CA MET A 336 -4.68 -12.78 -23.71
C MET A 336 -5.97 -13.47 -24.19
N GLY A 337 -7.00 -12.72 -24.61
CA GLY A 337 -8.29 -13.27 -25.03
C GLY A 337 -9.06 -13.96 -23.90
N LEU A 338 -8.79 -13.58 -22.65
CA LEU A 338 -9.40 -14.15 -21.46
C LEU A 338 -10.74 -13.48 -21.12
N GLN A 339 -11.65 -14.24 -20.51
CA GLN A 339 -12.84 -13.65 -19.90
C GLN A 339 -12.52 -13.19 -18.48
N SER A 340 -13.00 -12.02 -18.10
CA SER A 340 -12.94 -11.54 -16.73
C SER A 340 -14.28 -11.03 -16.24
N SER A 341 -14.38 -10.88 -14.92
CA SER A 341 -15.43 -10.13 -14.27
C SER A 341 -14.85 -9.18 -13.23
N GLN A 342 -15.22 -7.92 -13.31
CA GLN A 342 -14.91 -6.92 -12.29
C GLN A 342 -16.00 -6.91 -11.22
N ILE A 343 -15.57 -6.77 -9.97
CA ILE A 343 -16.48 -6.81 -8.82
C ILE A 343 -16.20 -5.61 -7.94
N MET A 344 -17.27 -4.96 -7.48
CA MET A 344 -17.20 -3.91 -6.46
C MET A 344 -18.04 -4.33 -5.26
N VAL A 345 -17.40 -4.66 -4.14
CA VAL A 345 -18.10 -5.01 -2.90
C VAL A 345 -18.16 -3.84 -1.93
N TYR A 346 -19.29 -3.68 -1.27
CA TYR A 346 -19.46 -2.69 -0.22
C TYR A 346 -20.39 -3.19 0.90
N LEU A 347 -20.26 -2.62 2.09
CA LEU A 347 -21.13 -2.94 3.22
C LEU A 347 -22.25 -1.89 3.33
N ALA A 348 -23.49 -2.33 3.19
CA ALA A 348 -24.66 -1.51 3.49
C ALA A 348 -25.03 -1.62 4.97
N ASN A 349 -25.34 -0.48 5.59
CA ASN A 349 -25.84 -0.39 6.95
C ASN A 349 -27.23 -1.01 7.08
N ASN A 350 -28.03 -0.92 6.00
CA ASN A 350 -29.40 -1.39 5.98
C ASN A 350 -29.89 -1.70 4.57
N ILE A 351 -30.61 -2.80 4.42
CA ILE A 351 -31.45 -3.09 3.26
C ILE A 351 -32.90 -3.03 3.75
N GLN A 352 -33.67 -2.05 3.27
CA GLN A 352 -35.01 -1.76 3.79
C GLN A 352 -36.10 -1.88 2.73
N GLU A 353 -37.09 -2.71 3.03
CA GLU A 353 -38.37 -2.81 2.32
C GLU A 353 -39.50 -2.42 3.29
N LYS A 354 -40.15 -1.27 3.08
CA LYS A 354 -41.27 -0.81 3.93
C LYS A 354 -40.85 -0.83 5.43
N ASN A 355 -41.43 -1.75 6.21
CA ASN A 355 -41.14 -1.94 7.64
C ASN A 355 -40.13 -3.08 7.93
N ASN A 356 -39.74 -3.83 6.90
CA ASN A 356 -38.76 -4.91 7.01
C ASN A 356 -37.35 -4.39 6.71
N ALA A 357 -36.38 -4.84 7.49
CA ALA A 357 -35.00 -4.41 7.37
C ALA A 357 -34.04 -5.56 7.64
N VAL A 358 -32.94 -5.59 6.90
CA VAL A 358 -31.77 -6.45 7.11
C VAL A 358 -30.57 -5.52 7.33
N PRO A 359 -30.00 -5.47 8.54
CA PRO A 359 -28.88 -4.60 8.83
C PRO A 359 -27.56 -5.20 8.29
N TYR A 360 -26.52 -4.37 8.19
CA TYR A 360 -25.12 -4.74 7.93
C TYR A 360 -24.95 -5.87 6.91
N SER A 361 -25.21 -5.54 5.65
CA SER A 361 -25.29 -6.50 4.56
C SER A 361 -24.25 -6.21 3.50
N VAL A 362 -23.50 -7.23 3.11
CA VAL A 362 -22.57 -7.13 1.98
C VAL A 362 -23.36 -7.05 0.68
N ILE A 363 -23.01 -6.09 -0.18
CA ILE A 363 -23.61 -5.88 -1.50
C ILE A 363 -22.51 -5.92 -2.55
N ALA A 364 -22.76 -6.61 -3.66
CA ALA A 364 -21.82 -6.72 -4.77
C ALA A 364 -22.36 -6.03 -6.03
N GLY A 365 -21.59 -5.10 -6.58
CA GLY A 365 -21.69 -4.65 -7.96
C GLY A 365 -21.05 -5.68 -8.88
N ILE A 366 -21.80 -6.16 -9.86
CA ILE A 366 -21.38 -7.25 -10.75
C ILE A 366 -21.61 -6.86 -12.21
N ASP A 367 -20.68 -7.24 -13.10
CA ASP A 367 -20.81 -7.00 -14.54
C ASP A 367 -21.61 -8.11 -15.25
N ALA A 368 -21.83 -7.91 -16.56
CA ALA A 368 -22.58 -8.84 -17.40
C ALA A 368 -22.02 -10.28 -17.38
N THR A 369 -20.71 -10.46 -17.23
CA THR A 369 -20.08 -11.79 -17.16
C THR A 369 -20.55 -12.54 -15.93
N LEU A 370 -20.50 -11.90 -14.76
CA LEU A 370 -20.91 -12.54 -13.51
C LEU A 370 -22.44 -12.60 -13.37
N GLN A 371 -23.18 -11.62 -13.88
CA GLN A 371 -24.65 -11.67 -13.97
C GLN A 371 -25.10 -12.94 -14.70
N LYS A 372 -24.53 -13.21 -15.89
CA LYS A 372 -24.84 -14.43 -16.66
C LYS A 372 -24.52 -15.71 -15.89
N LYS A 373 -23.38 -15.74 -15.18
CA LYS A 373 -22.99 -16.89 -14.35
C LYS A 373 -23.95 -17.11 -13.17
N LEU A 374 -24.48 -16.04 -12.59
CA LEU A 374 -25.47 -16.08 -11.50
C LEU A 374 -26.92 -16.34 -11.98
N GLY A 375 -27.14 -16.48 -13.29
CA GLY A 375 -28.48 -16.66 -13.85
C GLY A 375 -29.33 -15.40 -13.85
N VAL A 376 -28.70 -14.23 -13.73
CA VAL A 376 -29.35 -12.92 -13.78
C VAL A 376 -29.38 -12.45 -15.23
N ASN A 377 -30.58 -12.28 -15.79
CA ASN A 377 -30.78 -11.68 -17.11
C ASN A 377 -31.18 -10.21 -16.95
N ILE A 378 -30.34 -9.31 -17.47
CA ILE A 378 -30.69 -7.90 -17.68
C ILE A 378 -31.16 -7.77 -19.13
N SER A 379 -32.33 -7.18 -19.36
CA SER A 379 -32.79 -6.90 -20.72
C SER A 379 -32.01 -5.70 -21.28
N SER A 380 -31.54 -5.79 -22.52
CA SER A 380 -30.69 -4.78 -23.17
C SER A 380 -31.33 -3.39 -23.33
N ASN A 381 -32.64 -3.26 -23.08
CA ASN A 381 -33.39 -2.00 -23.15
C ASN A 381 -33.64 -1.34 -21.77
N GLU A 382 -33.11 -1.90 -20.69
CA GLU A 382 -33.34 -1.40 -19.34
C GLU A 382 -32.26 -0.39 -18.93
N LYS A 383 -32.64 0.68 -18.23
CA LYS A 383 -31.67 1.64 -17.69
C LYS A 383 -30.74 0.91 -16.70
N SER A 384 -29.47 0.79 -17.08
CA SER A 384 -28.45 0.24 -16.19
C SER A 384 -28.37 1.07 -14.91
N GLY A 385 -28.29 0.38 -13.77
CA GLY A 385 -28.01 0.98 -12.47
C GLY A 385 -29.19 1.27 -11.54
N GLU A 386 -30.44 1.05 -11.97
CA GLU A 386 -31.63 1.23 -11.10
C GLU A 386 -32.11 -0.09 -10.47
N LYS A 387 -31.50 -1.23 -10.81
CA LYS A 387 -31.97 -2.56 -10.43
C LYS A 387 -31.13 -3.20 -9.33
N ILE A 388 -31.79 -4.02 -8.52
CA ILE A 388 -31.17 -4.82 -7.47
C ILE A 388 -31.77 -6.23 -7.42
N TRP A 389 -30.90 -7.21 -7.24
CA TRP A 389 -31.27 -8.59 -6.97
C TRP A 389 -30.95 -8.92 -5.52
N LEU A 390 -31.81 -9.70 -4.88
CA LEU A 390 -31.59 -10.15 -3.51
C LEU A 390 -31.27 -11.63 -3.50
N LEU A 391 -30.42 -12.04 -2.56
CA LEU A 391 -30.21 -13.45 -2.31
C LEU A 391 -31.46 -14.06 -1.65
N ASP A 392 -31.92 -15.21 -2.15
CA ASP A 392 -33.07 -15.94 -1.62
C ASP A 392 -32.67 -16.92 -0.52
N TRP A 393 -32.48 -16.39 0.69
CA TRP A 393 -32.19 -17.17 1.87
C TRP A 393 -33.44 -17.31 2.76
N ASN A 394 -33.61 -18.50 3.34
CA ASN A 394 -34.88 -18.95 3.94
C ASN A 394 -35.49 -17.98 4.97
N GLU A 395 -34.66 -17.38 5.82
CA GLU A 395 -35.11 -16.57 6.96
C GLU A 395 -35.15 -15.06 6.66
N SER A 396 -34.98 -14.68 5.38
CA SER A 396 -35.04 -13.29 4.96
C SER A 396 -36.41 -12.66 5.25
N PRO A 397 -36.45 -11.49 5.91
CA PRO A 397 -37.70 -10.74 6.10
C PRO A 397 -38.13 -9.97 4.84
N LEU A 398 -37.29 -9.91 3.81
CA LEU A 398 -37.54 -9.14 2.59
C LEU A 398 -38.28 -10.03 1.58
N LYS A 399 -39.55 -9.70 1.28
CA LYS A 399 -40.44 -10.51 0.44
C LYS A 399 -41.08 -9.62 -0.63
N LEU A 400 -40.25 -9.24 -1.61
CA LEU A 400 -40.60 -8.30 -2.66
C LEU A 400 -41.12 -9.01 -3.92
N LYS A 401 -41.97 -8.29 -4.64
CA LYS A 401 -42.34 -8.59 -6.03
C LYS A 401 -41.50 -7.75 -6.98
N VAL A 402 -41.17 -8.32 -8.14
CA VAL A 402 -40.41 -7.61 -9.19
C VAL A 402 -41.06 -6.26 -9.50
N GLY A 403 -40.25 -5.20 -9.53
CA GLY A 403 -40.67 -3.81 -9.73
C GLY A 403 -40.93 -3.01 -8.45
N GLU A 404 -41.01 -3.65 -7.27
CA GLU A 404 -41.12 -2.93 -6.00
C GLU A 404 -39.82 -2.20 -5.64
N VAL A 405 -39.94 -1.10 -4.88
CA VAL A 405 -38.81 -0.29 -4.45
C VAL A 405 -38.21 -0.83 -3.15
N ILE A 406 -36.89 -0.87 -3.11
CA ILE A 406 -36.08 -1.20 -1.94
C ILE A 406 -35.03 -0.13 -1.73
N ASN A 407 -34.73 0.17 -0.47
CA ASN A 407 -33.76 1.19 -0.12
C ASN A 407 -32.50 0.57 0.45
N LEU A 408 -31.36 1.11 0.03
CA LEU A 408 -30.05 0.82 0.58
C LEU A 408 -29.56 2.03 1.36
N GLU A 409 -29.19 1.80 2.61
CA GLU A 409 -28.53 2.79 3.46
C GLU A 409 -27.09 2.34 3.69
N TYR A 410 -26.14 3.24 3.48
CA TYR A 410 -24.70 2.94 3.57
C TYR A 410 -23.92 4.22 3.87
N PHE A 411 -22.72 4.08 4.41
CA PHE A 411 -21.84 5.22 4.61
C PHE A 411 -21.10 5.60 3.33
N LEU A 412 -20.89 6.90 3.09
CA LEU A 412 -20.12 7.36 1.93
C LEU A 412 -18.66 6.86 1.97
N PRO A 413 -18.07 6.46 0.83
CA PRO A 413 -16.73 5.86 0.78
C PRO A 413 -15.59 6.83 1.11
N GLU A 414 -15.80 8.13 0.93
CA GLU A 414 -14.84 9.18 1.26
C GLU A 414 -15.53 10.22 2.15
N VAL A 415 -15.10 10.31 3.41
CA VAL A 415 -15.57 11.36 4.33
C VAL A 415 -14.42 11.82 5.23
N VAL A 416 -14.19 13.14 5.27
CA VAL A 416 -13.33 13.78 6.26
C VAL A 416 -14.17 14.10 7.49
N GLY A 417 -13.87 13.48 8.63
CA GLY A 417 -14.59 13.68 9.88
C GLY A 417 -15.57 12.54 10.19
N LYS A 418 -16.81 12.86 10.58
CA LYS A 418 -17.80 11.86 11.01
C LYS A 418 -18.40 11.12 9.81
N PRO A 419 -18.68 9.80 9.91
CA PRO A 419 -19.41 9.05 8.90
C PRO A 419 -20.70 9.74 8.46
N ILE A 420 -20.90 9.85 7.14
CA ILE A 420 -22.14 10.36 6.54
C ILE A 420 -22.86 9.18 5.94
N GLU A 421 -24.10 8.95 6.37
CA GLU A 421 -24.98 7.93 5.82
C GLU A 421 -25.75 8.50 4.62
N LYS A 422 -25.82 7.73 3.54
CA LYS A 422 -26.58 8.02 2.33
C LYS A 422 -27.62 6.92 2.12
N LYS A 423 -28.76 7.31 1.53
CA LYS A 423 -29.85 6.42 1.15
C LYS A 423 -30.09 6.51 -0.36
N ASP A 424 -30.11 5.37 -1.03
CA ASP A 424 -30.49 5.26 -2.44
C ASP A 424 -31.57 4.19 -2.62
N SER A 425 -32.43 4.39 -3.62
CA SER A 425 -33.57 3.52 -3.92
C SER A 425 -33.34 2.76 -5.22
N PHE A 426 -33.72 1.48 -5.23
CA PHE A 426 -33.59 0.58 -6.37
C PHE A 426 -34.89 -0.14 -6.64
N GLN A 427 -35.10 -0.55 -7.88
CA GLN A 427 -36.18 -1.45 -8.28
C GLN A 427 -35.74 -2.89 -8.12
N PHE A 428 -36.51 -3.66 -7.36
CA PHE A 428 -36.25 -5.08 -7.17
C PHE A 428 -36.47 -5.84 -8.48
N ALA A 429 -35.41 -6.52 -8.93
CA ALA A 429 -35.39 -7.20 -10.23
C ALA A 429 -35.57 -8.72 -10.12
N GLY A 430 -35.42 -9.29 -8.92
CA GLY A 430 -35.65 -10.71 -8.66
C GLY A 430 -34.70 -11.29 -7.62
N TYR A 431 -34.86 -12.59 -7.41
CA TYR A 431 -34.11 -13.37 -6.45
C TYR A 431 -33.00 -14.17 -7.11
N ILE A 432 -31.82 -14.22 -6.47
CA ILE A 432 -30.73 -15.14 -6.80
C ILE A 432 -30.79 -16.31 -5.83
N PRO A 433 -30.74 -17.57 -6.29
CA PRO A 433 -30.77 -18.74 -5.39
C PRO A 433 -29.63 -18.70 -4.37
N ALA A 434 -29.93 -18.96 -3.09
CA ALA A 434 -28.91 -19.13 -2.04
C ALA A 434 -28.20 -20.50 -2.12
N ASP A 435 -27.61 -20.78 -3.29
CA ASP A 435 -26.71 -21.92 -3.50
C ASP A 435 -25.26 -21.44 -3.39
N ILE A 436 -24.54 -21.90 -2.36
CA ILE A 436 -23.15 -21.52 -2.10
C ILE A 436 -22.16 -22.02 -3.18
N ASN A 437 -22.61 -22.91 -4.09
CA ASN A 437 -21.87 -23.23 -5.31
C ASN A 437 -21.94 -22.12 -6.35
N LEU A 438 -23.06 -21.40 -6.39
CA LEU A 438 -23.34 -20.33 -7.34
C LEU A 438 -22.83 -18.98 -6.81
N VAL A 439 -23.14 -18.69 -5.55
CA VAL A 439 -22.76 -17.45 -4.85
C VAL A 439 -21.69 -17.76 -3.80
N ASP A 440 -20.43 -17.64 -4.18
CA ASP A 440 -19.32 -17.97 -3.29
C ASP A 440 -18.97 -16.81 -2.32
N PRO A 441 -18.55 -17.10 -1.08
CA PRO A 441 -18.15 -16.07 -0.11
C PRO A 441 -16.91 -15.27 -0.52
N GLU A 442 -16.09 -15.81 -1.42
CA GLU A 442 -14.86 -15.16 -1.93
C GLU A 442 -15.18 -14.08 -2.98
N ILE A 443 -16.46 -13.77 -3.24
CA ILE A 443 -16.85 -12.53 -3.96
C ILE A 443 -16.44 -11.32 -3.13
N THR A 444 -16.50 -11.48 -1.82
CA THR A 444 -16.17 -10.47 -0.83
C THR A 444 -14.71 -10.67 -0.41
N PRO A 445 -13.81 -9.71 -0.70
CA PRO A 445 -12.44 -9.77 -0.21
C PRO A 445 -12.39 -9.79 1.31
N ASP A 446 -11.27 -10.25 1.85
CA ASP A 446 -11.08 -10.26 3.30
C ASP A 446 -11.05 -8.84 3.87
N PHE A 447 -11.87 -8.60 4.90
CA PHE A 447 -11.94 -7.34 5.63
C PHE A 447 -11.62 -7.55 7.12
N PRO A 448 -10.49 -7.01 7.61
CA PRO A 448 -10.12 -7.11 9.02
C PRO A 448 -11.19 -6.51 9.95
N GLY A 449 -11.62 -7.28 10.94
CA GLY A 449 -12.69 -6.90 11.85
C GLY A 449 -14.08 -7.39 11.44
N ILE A 450 -14.26 -7.92 10.23
CA ILE A 450 -15.53 -8.41 9.68
C ILE A 450 -15.41 -9.85 9.18
N THR A 451 -14.64 -10.10 8.10
CA THR A 451 -14.56 -11.44 7.48
C THR A 451 -13.71 -12.43 8.27
N ASP A 452 -12.86 -11.94 9.18
CA ASP A 452 -12.05 -12.74 10.11
C ASP A 452 -12.86 -13.18 11.35
N LYS A 453 -14.06 -12.64 11.57
CA LYS A 453 -14.88 -12.92 12.75
C LYS A 453 -15.80 -14.12 12.56
N LEU A 454 -15.87 -14.95 13.60
CA LEU A 454 -16.72 -16.15 13.61
C LEU A 454 -18.21 -15.85 13.79
N SER A 455 -18.53 -14.70 14.38
CA SER A 455 -19.88 -14.25 14.72
C SER A 455 -20.04 -12.77 14.40
N LEU A 456 -21.26 -12.35 14.02
CA LEU A 456 -21.59 -10.94 13.80
C LEU A 456 -21.44 -10.14 15.10
N ASP A 457 -21.69 -10.77 16.25
CA ASP A 457 -21.56 -10.10 17.55
C ASP A 457 -20.12 -9.70 17.90
N SER A 458 -19.14 -10.32 17.23
CA SER A 458 -17.72 -10.05 17.42
C SER A 458 -17.12 -9.13 16.36
N TRP A 459 -17.96 -8.55 15.49
CA TRP A 459 -17.51 -7.57 14.50
C TRP A 459 -16.93 -6.34 15.20
N ASN A 460 -15.77 -5.89 14.72
CA ASN A 460 -15.09 -4.70 15.20
C ASN A 460 -14.62 -3.85 14.01
N PRO A 461 -15.55 -3.28 13.24
CA PRO A 461 -15.21 -2.45 12.09
C PRO A 461 -14.72 -1.06 12.54
N PRO A 462 -13.98 -0.33 11.68
CA PRO A 462 -13.49 1.03 11.96
C PRO A 462 -14.60 2.11 11.81
N PHE A 463 -15.87 1.74 12.00
CA PHE A 463 -17.04 2.59 11.86
C PHE A 463 -18.15 2.21 12.86
N PRO A 464 -19.15 3.09 13.11
CA PRO A 464 -20.21 2.81 14.06
C PRO A 464 -20.98 1.52 13.72
N TYR A 465 -20.92 0.55 14.64
CA TYR A 465 -21.59 -0.74 14.52
C TYR A 465 -22.50 -0.96 15.73
N ASP A 466 -23.81 -0.96 15.48
CA ASP A 466 -24.83 -1.27 16.49
C ASP A 466 -25.25 -2.72 16.43
N ASN A 467 -24.63 -3.52 17.30
CA ASN A 467 -24.87 -4.94 17.39
C ASN A 467 -26.30 -5.30 17.87
N LYS A 468 -27.03 -4.37 18.50
CA LYS A 468 -28.42 -4.61 18.95
C LYS A 468 -29.40 -4.80 17.79
N ARG A 469 -29.01 -4.39 16.57
CA ARG A 469 -29.82 -4.58 15.36
C ARG A 469 -29.73 -6.00 14.81
N ILE A 470 -28.68 -6.75 15.18
CA ILE A 470 -28.48 -8.14 14.74
C ILE A 470 -29.53 -9.04 15.37
N LYS A 471 -30.15 -9.90 14.56
CA LYS A 471 -31.15 -10.87 15.02
C LYS A 471 -30.62 -12.30 14.84
N PRO A 472 -31.20 -13.32 15.50
CA PRO A 472 -30.76 -14.71 15.36
C PRO A 472 -30.70 -15.22 13.90
N ARG A 473 -31.61 -14.74 13.04
CA ARG A 473 -31.61 -15.03 11.60
C ARG A 473 -30.36 -14.53 10.86
N ASP A 474 -29.82 -13.39 11.29
CA ASP A 474 -28.64 -12.77 10.67
C ASP A 474 -27.38 -13.54 11.08
N GLU A 475 -27.31 -13.97 12.34
CA GLU A 475 -26.25 -14.85 12.82
C GLU A 475 -26.29 -16.23 12.13
N LYS A 476 -27.50 -16.77 11.94
CA LYS A 476 -27.69 -18.01 11.18
C LYS A 476 -27.25 -17.86 9.72
N TYR A 477 -27.56 -16.73 9.08
CA TYR A 477 -27.02 -16.42 7.75
C TYR A 477 -25.49 -16.42 7.75
N TRP A 478 -24.86 -15.76 8.74
CA TRP A 478 -23.41 -15.70 8.86
C TRP A 478 -22.77 -17.08 9.05
N GLN A 479 -23.43 -18.00 9.77
CA GLN A 479 -23.00 -19.39 9.93
C GLN A 479 -23.15 -20.20 8.63
N ASP A 480 -24.25 -20.01 7.89
CA ASP A 480 -24.55 -20.79 6.69
C ASP A 480 -23.74 -20.31 5.47
N PHE A 481 -23.56 -19.00 5.31
CA PHE A 481 -23.05 -18.36 4.09
C PHE A 481 -21.87 -17.39 4.29
N ARG A 482 -21.53 -17.00 5.53
CA ARG A 482 -20.48 -16.00 5.80
C ARG A 482 -20.68 -14.71 5.00
N SER A 483 -19.65 -14.27 4.28
CA SER A 483 -19.54 -13.01 3.55
C SER A 483 -20.22 -13.01 2.18
N VAL A 484 -21.01 -14.03 1.84
CA VAL A 484 -21.79 -14.02 0.58
C VAL A 484 -22.67 -12.76 0.53
N PRO A 485 -22.63 -11.98 -0.56
CA PRO A 485 -23.46 -10.79 -0.70
C PRO A 485 -24.95 -11.13 -0.58
N LYS A 486 -25.68 -10.35 0.23
CA LYS A 486 -27.14 -10.47 0.37
C LYS A 486 -27.90 -9.76 -0.74
N ALA A 487 -27.23 -8.86 -1.46
CA ALA A 487 -27.77 -8.15 -2.60
C ALA A 487 -26.72 -7.93 -3.69
N PHE A 488 -27.20 -7.76 -4.91
CA PHE A 488 -26.39 -7.56 -6.10
C PHE A 488 -26.98 -6.39 -6.92
N ILE A 489 -26.12 -5.52 -7.42
CA ILE A 489 -26.48 -4.40 -8.31
C ILE A 489 -25.58 -4.40 -9.54
N ASP A 490 -25.92 -3.57 -10.53
CA ASP A 490 -25.04 -3.37 -11.68
C ASP A 490 -23.69 -2.78 -11.26
N LEU A 491 -22.60 -3.23 -11.89
CA LEU A 491 -21.25 -2.78 -11.58
C LEU A 491 -21.11 -1.26 -11.76
N ASP A 492 -21.69 -0.66 -12.80
CA ASP A 492 -21.56 0.78 -13.03
C ASP A 492 -22.28 1.58 -11.94
N ALA A 493 -23.43 1.10 -11.45
CA ALA A 493 -24.06 1.68 -10.27
C ALA A 493 -23.18 1.57 -9.03
N ALA A 494 -22.62 0.39 -8.75
CA ALA A 494 -21.71 0.22 -7.61
C ALA A 494 -20.47 1.13 -7.71
N LYS A 495 -19.88 1.25 -8.89
CA LYS A 495 -18.75 2.15 -9.18
C LYS A 495 -19.11 3.61 -8.93
N ASN A 496 -20.33 4.03 -9.28
CA ASN A 496 -20.80 5.40 -9.06
C ASN A 496 -21.12 5.70 -7.59
N LEU A 497 -21.61 4.71 -6.84
CA LEU A 497 -22.02 4.90 -5.44
C LEU A 497 -20.85 4.76 -4.46
N TRP A 498 -19.93 3.83 -4.73
CA TRP A 498 -18.89 3.41 -3.78
C TRP A 498 -17.46 3.53 -4.32
N GLY A 499 -17.30 3.85 -5.60
CA GLY A 499 -15.99 4.15 -6.17
C GLY A 499 -15.37 5.39 -5.53
N SER A 500 -14.04 5.40 -5.45
CA SER A 500 -13.25 6.46 -4.81
C SER A 500 -12.02 6.80 -5.66
N ARG A 501 -11.25 7.81 -5.25
CA ARG A 501 -9.94 8.12 -5.85
C ARG A 501 -8.93 6.97 -5.73
N PHE A 502 -9.15 6.05 -4.80
CA PHE A 502 -8.28 4.90 -4.56
C PHE A 502 -8.62 3.69 -5.45
N GLY A 503 -9.78 3.68 -6.11
CA GLY A 503 -10.19 2.61 -7.01
C GLY A 503 -11.70 2.51 -7.14
N LYS A 504 -12.14 1.74 -8.14
CA LYS A 504 -13.56 1.54 -8.46
C LYS A 504 -14.01 0.07 -8.37
N VAL A 505 -13.08 -0.83 -8.08
CA VAL A 505 -13.33 -2.27 -7.99
C VAL A 505 -12.55 -2.83 -6.82
N THR A 506 -13.12 -3.84 -6.17
CA THR A 506 -12.48 -4.54 -5.06
C THR A 506 -11.69 -5.74 -5.53
N SER A 507 -12.13 -6.38 -6.60
CA SER A 507 -11.46 -7.55 -7.19
C SER A 507 -11.74 -7.68 -8.68
N ILE A 508 -10.84 -8.39 -9.36
CA ILE A 508 -11.00 -8.79 -10.76
C ILE A 508 -10.86 -10.32 -10.83
N ARG A 509 -11.91 -11.00 -11.26
CA ARG A 509 -11.90 -12.44 -11.49
C ARG A 509 -11.54 -12.73 -12.93
N VAL A 510 -10.54 -13.57 -13.16
CA VAL A 510 -10.13 -14.02 -14.49
C VAL A 510 -10.51 -15.48 -14.65
N TYR A 511 -11.27 -15.78 -15.71
CA TYR A 511 -11.75 -17.12 -16.01
C TYR A 511 -10.86 -17.75 -17.09
N PRO A 512 -10.18 -18.87 -16.80
CA PRO A 512 -9.39 -19.57 -17.80
C PRO A 512 -10.29 -20.08 -18.93
N ALA A 513 -9.99 -19.69 -20.17
CA ALA A 513 -10.47 -20.38 -21.35
C ALA A 513 -9.39 -21.38 -21.77
N ASN A 514 -9.57 -22.68 -21.50
CA ASN A 514 -8.62 -23.76 -21.84
C ASN A 514 -7.15 -23.54 -21.42
N LEU A 515 -6.86 -22.63 -20.50
CA LEU A 515 -5.52 -22.34 -20.00
C LEU A 515 -5.25 -23.16 -18.74
N SER A 516 -4.31 -24.09 -18.86
CA SER A 516 -3.59 -24.65 -17.70
C SER A 516 -2.55 -23.62 -17.27
N PHE A 517 -2.85 -22.81 -16.26
CA PHE A 517 -1.79 -22.09 -15.57
C PHE A 517 -0.89 -23.10 -14.86
N PRO A 518 0.42 -22.86 -14.76
CA PRO A 518 1.31 -23.71 -14.00
C PRO A 518 0.77 -23.88 -12.57
N THR A 519 0.78 -25.12 -12.07
CA THR A 519 0.43 -25.45 -10.70
C THR A 519 1.40 -24.72 -9.77
N GLY A 520 0.88 -23.73 -9.04
CA GLY A 520 1.63 -22.93 -8.08
C GLY A 520 2.13 -21.62 -8.66
N PHE A 521 1.37 -20.54 -8.49
CA PHE A 521 2.00 -19.25 -8.24
C PHE A 521 2.52 -19.31 -6.80
N ALA A 522 3.68 -19.98 -6.62
CA ALA A 522 4.47 -19.69 -5.44
C ALA A 522 4.71 -18.18 -5.45
N ALA A 523 4.46 -17.56 -4.31
CA ALA A 523 4.54 -16.13 -4.08
C ALA A 523 5.97 -15.59 -4.26
N ASP A 524 6.50 -15.60 -5.48
CA ASP A 524 7.87 -15.21 -5.81
C ASP A 524 8.00 -14.00 -6.74
#